data_AF-A0A1I7I5H8-F1
#
_entry.id   AF-A0A1I7I5H8-F1
#
_cell.length_a   1.000
_cell.length_b   1.000
_cell.length_c   1.000
_cell.angle_alpha   90.00
_cell.angle_beta   90.00
_cell.angle_gamma   90.00
#
_symmetry.space_group_name_H-M   'P 1'
#
loop_
_entity.id
_entity.type
_entity.pdbx_description
1 polymer ?
#
loop_
_entity_poly.entity_id
_entity_poly.type
_entity_poly.pdbx_seq_one_letter_code
_entity_poly.pdbx_strand_id
1 'polypeptide(L)'
;MLYFSAMKNKERNIKARQKWLQIYEELGSVTTASIKCGISRSTLYRWIERSKSEEDTKLSDKSKRPKTLSNLKVTDEIETLILDIRRKHNWGVEYTTYFNMFIKQ
;
A
#
# COMPACT_ATOMS: atom_id res chain seq x y z
N MET A 1 15.26 11.01 -7.03
CA MET A 1 15.26 11.48 -5.61
C MET A 1 14.01 11.11 -4.80
N LEU A 2 12.81 11.01 -5.38
CA LEU A 2 11.57 10.71 -4.63
C LEU A 2 11.54 9.33 -3.95
N TYR A 3 12.19 8.33 -4.54
CA TYR A 3 12.16 6.95 -4.05
C TYR A 3 12.85 6.77 -2.68
N PHE A 4 13.97 7.45 -2.47
CA PHE A 4 14.74 7.37 -1.22
C PHE A 4 13.98 7.96 -0.02
N SER A 5 13.28 9.08 -0.24
CA SER A 5 12.43 9.71 0.77
C SER A 5 11.26 8.80 1.20
N ALA A 6 10.65 8.11 0.23
CA ALA A 6 9.57 7.16 0.51
C ALA A 6 10.02 5.97 1.36
N MET A 7 11.22 5.42 1.12
CA MET A 7 11.78 4.34 1.95
C MET A 7 12.06 4.81 3.38
N LYS A 8 12.66 5.99 3.54
CA LYS A 8 12.92 6.59 4.85
C LYS A 8 11.63 6.84 5.65
N ASN A 9 10.53 7.19 4.98
CA ASN A 9 9.22 7.33 5.62
C ASN A 9 8.65 6.01 6.12
N LYS A 10 8.80 4.93 5.34
CA LYS A 10 8.34 3.59 5.75
C LYS A 10 9.06 3.10 7.01
N GLU A 11 10.39 3.27 7.06
CA GLU A 11 11.17 2.89 8.24
C GLU A 11 10.76 3.67 9.50
N ARG A 12 10.53 4.99 9.36
CA ARG A 12 10.03 5.82 10.47
C ARG A 12 8.67 5.35 10.99
N ASN A 13 7.77 4.99 10.08
CA ASN A 13 6.45 4.47 10.45
C ASN A 13 6.54 3.12 11.16
N ILE A 14 7.41 2.22 10.70
CA ILE A 14 7.63 0.91 11.35
C ILE A 14 8.17 1.11 12.78
N LYS A 15 9.18 1.96 12.95
CA LYS A 15 9.74 2.29 14.28
C LYS A 15 8.70 2.91 15.22
N ALA A 16 7.86 3.81 14.71
CA ALA A 16 6.78 4.41 15.49
C ALA A 16 5.80 3.34 16.00
N ARG A 17 5.41 2.39 15.14
CA ARG A 17 4.49 1.31 15.50
C ARG A 17 5.09 0.34 16.51
N GLN A 18 6.38 0.04 16.40
CA GLN A 18 7.11 -0.75 17.41
C GLN A 18 7.06 -0.06 18.78
N LYS A 19 7.31 1.24 18.81
CA LYS A 19 7.24 2.04 20.04
C LYS A 19 5.83 2.06 20.64
N TRP A 20 4.77 2.09 19.83
CA TRP A 20 3.39 2.01 20.33
C TRP A 20 3.10 0.70 21.03
N LEU A 21 3.57 -0.43 20.48
CA LEU A 21 3.41 -1.74 21.10
C LEU A 21 4.20 -1.87 22.40
N GLN A 22 5.44 -1.36 22.44
CA GLN A 22 6.25 -1.31 23.65
C GLN A 22 5.56 -0.51 24.76
N ILE A 23 5.06 0.69 24.45
CA ILE A 23 4.34 1.54 25.41
C ILE A 23 3.07 0.84 25.92
N TYR A 24 2.38 0.10 25.06
CA TYR A 24 1.21 -0.68 25.45
C TYR A 24 1.57 -1.84 26.39
N GLU A 25 2.68 -2.54 26.13
CA GLU A 25 3.18 -3.62 26.98
C GLU A 25 3.61 -3.11 28.35
N GLU A 26 4.23 -1.93 28.43
CA GLU A 26 4.61 -1.28 29.69
C GLU A 26 3.40 -0.79 30.51
N LEU A 27 2.34 -0.28 29.86
CA LEU A 27 1.20 0.36 30.54
C LEU A 27 0.01 -0.57 30.78
N GLY A 28 -0.14 -1.64 30.00
CA GLY A 28 -1.26 -2.59 30.05
C GLY A 28 -2.64 -2.02 29.66
N SER A 29 -2.75 -0.70 29.42
CA SER A 29 -4.01 -0.01 29.10
C SER A 29 -3.95 0.69 27.75
N VAL A 30 -4.88 0.33 26.85
CA VAL A 30 -5.01 0.94 25.52
C VAL A 30 -5.29 2.44 25.60
N THR A 31 -6.11 2.88 26.56
CA THR A 31 -6.46 4.30 26.71
C THR A 31 -5.22 5.12 27.04
N THR A 32 -4.48 4.74 28.09
CA THR A 32 -3.27 5.44 28.54
C THR A 32 -2.17 5.41 27.47
N ALA A 33 -1.97 4.24 26.84
CA ALA A 33 -0.99 4.08 25.77
C ALA A 33 -1.34 4.94 24.53
N SER A 34 -2.63 5.03 24.15
CA SER A 34 -3.05 5.84 23.00
C SER A 34 -2.80 7.33 23.20
N ILE A 35 -3.05 7.85 24.41
CA ILE A 35 -2.77 9.24 24.79
C ILE A 35 -1.26 9.50 24.75
N LYS A 36 -0.46 8.61 25.36
CA LYS A 36 1.02 8.73 25.38
C LYS A 36 1.64 8.64 23.98
N CYS A 37 1.03 7.87 23.09
CA CYS A 37 1.47 7.70 21.70
C CYS A 37 0.96 8.81 20.75
N GLY A 38 -0.01 9.63 21.17
CA GLY A 38 -0.61 10.67 20.33
C GLY A 38 -1.44 10.12 19.16
N ILE A 39 -2.06 8.94 19.32
CA ILE A 39 -2.86 8.28 18.28
C ILE A 39 -4.26 7.96 18.78
N SER A 40 -5.20 7.75 17.86
CA SER A 40 -6.53 7.28 18.22
C SER A 40 -6.50 5.86 18.80
N ARG A 41 -7.37 5.61 19.79
CA ARG A 41 -7.57 4.27 20.38
C ARG A 41 -7.79 3.19 19.33
N SER A 42 -8.63 3.48 18.32
CA SER A 42 -8.93 2.55 17.23
C SER A 42 -7.70 2.19 16.39
N THR A 43 -6.74 3.11 16.23
CA THR A 43 -5.48 2.83 15.54
C THR A 43 -4.61 1.89 16.37
N LEU A 44 -4.52 2.14 17.68
CA LEU A 44 -3.74 1.28 18.58
C LEU A 44 -4.31 -0.14 18.66
N TYR A 45 -5.64 -0.29 18.79
CA TYR A 45 -6.32 -1.58 18.74
C TYR A 45 -5.98 -2.38 17.48
N ARG A 46 -6.04 -1.74 16.31
CA ARG A 46 -5.72 -2.38 15.02
C ARG A 46 -4.29 -2.91 14.98
N TRP A 47 -3.33 -2.20 15.58
CA TRP A 47 -1.93 -2.65 15.60
C TRP A 47 -1.68 -3.74 16.65
N ILE A 48 -2.35 -3.70 17.80
CA ILE A 48 -2.31 -4.79 18.80
C ILE A 48 -2.90 -6.07 18.23
N GLU A 49 -4.02 -5.99 17.52
CA GLU A 49 -4.63 -7.17 16.90
C GLU A 49 -3.73 -7.77 15.81
N ARG A 50 -3.15 -6.91 14.96
CA ARG A 50 -2.16 -7.34 13.96
C ARG A 50 -0.91 -7.93 14.59
N SER A 51 -0.44 -7.39 15.73
CA SER A 51 0.76 -7.90 16.38
C SER A 51 0.60 -9.32 16.92
N LYS A 52 -0.63 -9.85 17.02
CA LYS A 52 -0.90 -11.24 17.44
C LYS A 52 -0.74 -12.26 16.30
N SER A 53 -1.05 -11.91 15.05
CA SER A 53 -1.05 -12.87 13.93
C SER A 53 0.36 -13.14 13.37
N GLU A 54 1.07 -14.17 13.86
CA GLU A 54 2.47 -14.68 13.62
C GLU A 54 3.32 -14.31 12.38
N GLU A 55 2.83 -13.57 11.38
CA GLU A 55 3.63 -13.19 10.20
C GLU A 55 4.66 -12.07 10.48
N ASP A 56 5.93 -12.30 10.13
CA ASP A 56 7.08 -11.38 10.29
C ASP A 56 6.93 -10.00 9.60
N THR A 57 5.89 -9.79 8.79
CA THR A 57 5.59 -8.52 8.09
C THR A 57 4.62 -7.60 8.85
N LYS A 58 4.35 -7.90 10.13
CA LYS A 58 3.33 -7.31 11.03
C LYS A 58 3.20 -5.79 11.07
N LEU A 59 4.31 -5.05 11.00
CA LEU A 59 4.30 -3.58 11.18
C LEU A 59 4.45 -2.81 9.86
N SER A 60 4.56 -3.50 8.73
CA SER A 60 4.59 -2.86 7.42
C SER A 60 3.19 -2.41 6.98
N ASP A 61 3.11 -1.41 6.10
CA ASP A 61 1.84 -1.06 5.48
C ASP A 61 1.43 -2.13 4.47
N LYS A 62 0.20 -2.62 4.60
CA LYS A 62 -0.43 -3.41 3.53
C LYS A 62 -0.67 -2.49 2.33
N SER A 63 -0.34 -2.97 1.13
CA SER A 63 -0.69 -2.27 -0.10
C SER A 63 -2.20 -2.01 -0.14
N LYS A 64 -2.60 -0.75 -0.32
CA LYS A 64 -4.00 -0.37 -0.58
C LYS A 64 -4.44 -0.75 -1.99
N ARG A 65 -3.49 -0.96 -2.91
CA ARG A 65 -3.77 -1.34 -4.28
C ARG A 65 -4.11 -2.83 -4.33
N PRO A 66 -5.24 -3.22 -4.93
CA PRO A 66 -5.56 -4.62 -5.16
C PRO A 66 -4.44 -5.25 -6.00
N LYS A 67 -3.90 -6.39 -5.54
CA LYS A 67 -2.84 -7.12 -6.24
C LYS A 67 -3.37 -7.79 -7.51
N THR A 68 -4.63 -8.20 -7.46
CA THR A 68 -5.36 -8.81 -8.56
C THR A 68 -6.62 -7.97 -8.81
N LEU A 69 -6.85 -7.63 -10.08
CA LEU A 69 -8.13 -7.07 -10.51
C LEU A 69 -8.97 -8.27 -10.96
N SER A 70 -10.14 -8.49 -10.35
CA SER A 70 -11.04 -9.57 -10.76
C SER A 70 -11.68 -9.34 -12.13
N ASN A 71 -11.75 -8.08 -12.56
CA ASN A 71 -12.30 -7.65 -13.84
C ASN A 71 -11.19 -7.19 -14.79
N LEU A 72 -10.28 -8.11 -15.15
CA LEU A 72 -9.27 -7.84 -16.18
C LEU A 72 -9.97 -7.78 -17.55
N LYS A 73 -10.30 -6.57 -18.02
CA LYS A 73 -10.77 -6.34 -19.41
C LYS A 73 -9.62 -6.45 -20.44
N VAL A 74 -8.39 -6.63 -19.97
CA VAL A 74 -7.18 -6.72 -20.79
C VAL A 74 -6.59 -8.09 -20.59
N THR A 75 -6.64 -8.91 -21.64
CA THR A 75 -5.96 -10.20 -21.72
C THR A 75 -4.53 -9.99 -22.23
N ASP A 76 -3.65 -10.98 -22.02
CA ASP A 76 -2.25 -10.94 -22.47
C ASP A 76 -2.12 -10.72 -24.00
N GLU A 77 -3.11 -11.19 -24.76
CA GLU A 77 -3.23 -10.97 -26.20
C GLU A 77 -3.44 -9.48 -26.54
N ILE A 78 -4.33 -8.80 -25.80
CA ILE A 78 -4.60 -7.37 -25.97
C ILE A 78 -3.37 -6.55 -25.58
N GLU A 79 -2.66 -6.94 -24.52
CA GLU A 79 -1.41 -6.28 -24.12
C GLU A 79 -0.34 -6.41 -25.21
N THR A 80 -0.17 -7.60 -25.78
CA THR A 80 0.78 -7.86 -26.87
C THR A 80 0.44 -7.02 -28.10
N LEU A 81 -0.84 -6.91 -28.46
CA LEU A 81 -1.31 -6.08 -29.56
C LEU A 81 -1.04 -4.58 -29.33
N ILE A 82 -1.29 -4.07 -28.11
CA ILE A 82 -1.01 -2.69 -27.74
C ILE A 82 0.49 -2.39 -27.86
N LEU A 83 1.35 -3.31 -27.40
CA LEU A 83 2.80 -3.17 -27.50
C LEU A 83 3.28 -3.15 -28.95
N ASP A 84 2.68 -3.97 -29.82
CA ASP A 84 3.04 -4.01 -31.23
C ASP A 84 2.66 -2.70 -31.96
N ILE A 85 1.45 -2.21 -31.74
CA ILE A 85 0.97 -0.92 -32.27
C ILE A 85 1.86 0.24 -31.80
N ARG A 86 2.25 0.25 -30.51
CA ARG A 86 3.17 1.25 -29.96
C ARG A 86 4.52 1.25 -30.64
N ARG A 87 5.11 0.07 -30.86
CA ARG A 87 6.40 -0.07 -31.56
C ARG A 87 6.31 0.39 -33.01
N LYS A 88 5.20 0.10 -33.69
CA LYS A 88 5.01 0.41 -35.10
C LYS A 88 4.77 1.90 -35.39
N HIS A 89 4.05 2.59 -34.49
CA HIS A 89 3.61 3.96 -34.75
C HIS A 89 4.24 5.04 -33.85
N ASN A 90 5.12 4.65 -32.92
CA ASN A 90 5.81 5.56 -31.98
C ASN A 90 4.83 6.50 -31.24
N TRP A 91 3.63 6.00 -30.92
CA TRP A 91 2.57 6.79 -30.31
C TRP A 91 2.91 7.17 -28.86
N GLY A 92 2.91 8.47 -28.60
CA GLY A 92 3.08 9.05 -27.27
C GLY A 92 1.92 8.76 -26.32
N VAL A 93 2.05 9.25 -25.09
CA VAL A 93 1.13 8.99 -23.96
C VAL A 93 -0.33 9.34 -24.26
N GLU A 94 -0.57 10.39 -25.06
CA GLU A 94 -1.91 10.90 -25.37
C GLU A 94 -2.79 9.86 -26.06
N TYR A 95 -2.29 9.21 -27.11
CA TYR A 95 -3.06 8.21 -27.89
C TYR A 95 -3.40 6.95 -27.10
N THR A 96 -2.53 6.58 -26.15
CA THR A 96 -2.74 5.39 -25.31
C THR A 96 -3.85 5.59 -24.28
N THR A 97 -4.15 6.85 -23.95
CA THR A 97 -5.23 7.21 -23.03
C THR A 97 -6.59 7.04 -23.70
N TYR A 98 -6.72 7.45 -24.96
CA TYR A 98 -7.94 7.25 -25.77
C TYR A 98 -8.26 5.77 -26.00
N PHE A 99 -7.24 4.95 -26.26
CA PHE A 99 -7.43 3.50 -26.42
C PHE A 99 -7.91 2.84 -25.11
N ASN A 100 -7.33 3.23 -23.97
CA ASN A 100 -7.80 2.76 -22.65
C ASN A 100 -9.21 3.25 -22.29
N MET A 101 -9.68 4.39 -22.82
CA MET A 101 -11.06 4.85 -22.65
C MET A 101 -12.05 3.98 -23.43
N PHE A 102 -11.68 3.48 -24.62
CA PHE A 102 -12.52 2.60 -25.43
C PHE A 102 -12.69 1.20 -24.82
N ILE A 103 -11.64 0.64 -24.21
CA ILE A 103 -11.69 -0.67 -23.53
C ILE A 103 -12.49 -0.61 -22.20
N LYS A 104 -12.81 0.58 -21.68
CA LYS A 104 -13.48 0.75 -20.39
C LYS A 104 -15.01 0.76 -20.42
N GLN A 105 -15.68 0.85 -21.57
CA GLN A 105 -17.15 0.64 -21.66
C GLN A 105 -17.53 -0.79 -21.32
#